data_AF-A0A9E4FGA5-F1
#
_entry.id   AF-A0A9E4FGA5-F1
#
_cell.length_a   1.000
_cell.length_b   1.000
_cell.length_c   1.000
_cell.angle_alpha   90.00
_cell.angle_beta   90.00
_cell.angle_gamma   90.00
#
_symmetry.space_group_name_H-M   'P 1'
#
loop_
_entity.id
_entity.type
_entity.pdbx_description
1 polymer ?
#
loop_
_entity_poly.entity_id
_entity_poly.type
_entity_poly.pdbx_seq_one_letter_code
_entity_poly.pdbx_strand_id
1 'polypeptide(L)'
;MIGQAVSTFQPVQGVVVLVGIAHSTSGLPGCVQSVATWNLTEVGPGDGGFVCVPGSHKSNFLQHMPRDVARFERGEDWVVQPSMAAGDVLIFTEALIHGTAAWTADHERRTLLYKYSPPHSTWARRPYDPADFPEATDRQRRLMAPPSVEAHPRVMDG
;
A
#
# COMPACT_ATOMS: atom_id res chain seq x y z
N MET A 1 0.19 -4.92 29.09
CA MET A 1 1.53 -4.49 28.63
C MET A 1 1.46 -4.26 27.14
N ILE A 2 1.54 -3.00 26.70
CA ILE A 2 1.55 -2.64 25.29
C ILE A 2 3.00 -2.75 24.83
N GLY A 3 3.33 -3.81 24.10
CA GLY A 3 4.60 -3.90 23.38
C GLY A 3 4.57 -2.88 22.25
N GLN A 4 5.46 -1.89 22.30
CA GLN A 4 5.65 -0.99 21.17
C GLN A 4 6.22 -1.81 20.01
N ALA A 5 5.43 -1.96 18.95
CA ALA A 5 5.96 -2.39 17.66
C ALA A 5 6.78 -1.21 17.12
N VAL A 6 8.10 -1.26 17.32
CA VAL A 6 9.01 -0.36 16.64
C VAL A 6 8.96 -0.72 15.16
N SER A 7 8.26 0.11 14.37
CA SER A 7 8.41 0.09 12.91
C SER A 7 9.81 0.61 12.62
N THR A 8 10.76 -0.30 12.41
CA THR A 8 12.12 0.07 12.03
C THR A 8 12.12 0.52 10.57
N PHE A 9 12.35 1.81 10.36
CA PHE A 9 12.65 2.39 9.05
C PHE A 9 14.09 1.97 8.71
N GLN A 10 14.25 0.86 7.98
CA GLN A 10 15.55 0.50 7.44
C GLN A 10 15.61 0.94 5.98
N PRO A 11 16.34 2.02 5.64
CA PRO A 11 16.65 2.34 4.27
C PRO A 11 17.60 1.27 3.75
N VAL A 12 17.06 0.23 3.13
CA VAL A 12 17.82 -0.63 2.21
C VAL A 12 17.58 0.00 0.85
N GLN A 13 18.65 0.38 0.14
CA GLN A 13 18.56 0.98 -1.19
C GLN A 13 17.54 0.20 -2.05
N GLY A 14 16.46 0.87 -2.47
CA GLY A 14 15.48 0.34 -3.42
C GLY A 14 14.15 -0.18 -2.85
N VAL A 15 13.93 -0.22 -1.53
CA VAL A 15 12.59 -0.58 -0.98
C VAL A 15 12.31 0.12 0.36
N VAL A 16 11.26 0.95 0.42
CA VAL A 16 10.68 1.46 1.67
C VAL A 16 9.49 0.58 2.04
N VAL A 17 9.78 -0.47 2.82
CA VAL A 17 8.75 -1.43 3.24
C VAL A 17 8.04 -0.89 4.49
N LEU A 18 6.79 -0.44 4.35
CA LEU A 18 5.91 -0.17 5.49
C LEU A 18 5.01 -1.39 5.74
N VAL A 19 5.65 -2.55 5.95
CA VAL A 19 4.96 -3.81 6.23
C VAL A 19 4.62 -3.87 7.71
N GLY A 20 3.33 -3.88 8.00
CA GLY A 20 2.86 -4.56 9.19
C GLY A 20 2.01 -5.75 8.77
N ILE A 21 2.53 -6.94 9.05
CA ILE A 21 1.76 -8.18 9.01
C ILE A 21 0.66 -8.05 10.07
N ALA A 22 -0.60 -8.14 9.64
CA ALA A 22 -1.75 -8.06 10.52
C ALA A 22 -1.95 -9.40 11.26
N HIS A 23 -1.89 -9.36 12.59
CA HIS A 23 -2.65 -10.28 13.44
C HIS A 23 -3.81 -9.42 13.98
N SER A 24 -5.03 -9.67 13.50
CA SER A 24 -6.23 -8.97 13.96
C SER A 24 -6.59 -9.48 15.35
N THR A 25 -6.57 -8.61 16.36
CA THR A 25 -7.11 -8.91 17.70
C THR A 25 -8.62 -8.64 17.78
N SER A 26 -9.23 -8.10 16.73
CA SER A 26 -10.63 -7.63 16.73
C SER A 26 -11.64 -8.63 16.19
N GLY A 27 -11.22 -9.84 15.81
CA GLY A 27 -12.11 -10.88 15.26
C GLY A 27 -12.72 -10.56 13.89
N LEU A 28 -12.44 -9.37 13.33
CA LEU A 28 -12.78 -9.01 11.96
C LEU A 28 -11.76 -9.62 10.98
N PRO A 29 -12.21 -10.14 9.82
CA PRO A 29 -11.30 -10.62 8.79
C PRO A 29 -10.34 -9.50 8.40
N GLY A 30 -9.04 -9.78 8.44
CA GLY A 30 -8.00 -8.80 8.10
C GLY A 30 -8.15 -8.33 6.65
N CYS A 31 -7.73 -7.08 6.38
CA CYS A 31 -7.64 -6.59 5.01
C CYS A 31 -6.62 -7.43 4.24
N VAL A 32 -7.07 -8.04 3.16
CA VAL A 32 -6.25 -8.92 2.31
C VAL A 32 -5.55 -8.17 1.17
N GLN A 33 -5.78 -6.86 1.05
CA GLN A 33 -5.22 -6.06 -0.04
C GLN A 33 -3.89 -5.42 0.36
N SER A 34 -2.90 -5.59 -0.50
CA SER A 34 -1.60 -4.93 -0.42
C SER A 34 -1.42 -3.96 -1.57
N VAL A 35 -0.81 -2.82 -1.31
CA VAL A 35 -0.49 -1.80 -2.30
C VAL A 35 1.02 -1.70 -2.39
N ALA A 36 1.55 -1.74 -3.61
CA ALA A 36 2.94 -1.42 -3.90
C ALA A 36 2.98 -0.18 -4.81
N THR A 37 3.72 0.84 -4.38
CA THR A 37 3.81 2.12 -5.06
C THR A 37 5.26 2.38 -5.43
N TRP A 38 5.58 2.38 -6.73
CA TRP A 38 6.90 2.75 -7.22
C TRP A 38 6.96 4.25 -7.45
N ASN A 39 7.92 4.91 -6.84
CA ASN A 39 8.18 6.31 -7.11
C ASN A 39 9.04 6.43 -8.37
N LEU A 40 8.60 7.24 -9.32
CA LEU A 40 9.35 7.54 -10.56
C LEU A 40 10.12 8.85 -10.45
N THR A 41 9.85 9.63 -9.41
CA THR A 41 10.49 10.90 -9.08
C THR A 41 10.83 10.90 -7.59
N GLU A 42 11.83 11.69 -7.22
CA GLU A 42 12.19 11.94 -5.82
C GLU A 42 10.98 12.42 -5.00
N VAL A 43 10.96 12.09 -3.72
CA VAL A 43 10.05 12.63 -2.72
C VAL A 43 10.88 13.02 -1.50
N GLY A 44 11.19 14.30 -1.38
CA GLY A 44 11.93 14.87 -0.27
C GLY A 44 11.07 15.06 0.99
N PRO A 45 11.70 15.36 2.14
CA PRO A 45 10.99 15.72 3.37
C PRO A 45 10.13 16.97 3.16
N GLY A 46 8.84 16.88 3.45
CA GLY A 46 7.89 17.99 3.36
C GLY A 46 7.26 18.22 1.99
N ASP A 47 7.66 17.48 0.95
CA ASP A 47 7.13 17.63 -0.41
C ASP A 47 5.65 17.22 -0.55
N GLY A 48 5.12 16.54 0.47
CA GLY A 48 3.76 16.01 0.51
C GLY A 48 3.67 14.62 -0.11
N GLY A 49 2.61 14.36 -0.88
CA GLY A 49 2.39 13.02 -1.44
C GLY A 49 1.92 12.03 -0.39
N PHE A 50 2.47 10.80 -0.40
CA PHE A 50 2.00 9.75 0.50
C PHE A 50 2.27 10.10 1.96
N VAL A 51 1.24 10.00 2.79
CA VAL A 51 1.31 10.12 4.25
C VAL A 51 0.51 9.01 4.91
N CYS A 52 0.92 8.59 6.09
CA CYS A 52 0.23 7.53 6.82
C CYS A 52 0.32 7.69 8.34
N VAL A 53 -0.52 6.94 9.05
CA VAL A 53 -0.38 6.70 10.49
C VAL A 53 0.23 5.31 10.65
N PRO A 54 1.52 5.18 11.01
CA PRO A 54 2.17 3.87 11.14
C PRO A 54 1.43 2.96 12.13
N GLY A 55 1.30 1.68 11.79
CA GLY A 55 0.64 0.69 12.65
C GLY A 55 -0.90 0.75 12.68
N SER A 56 -1.53 1.77 12.08
CA SER A 56 -2.98 1.96 12.13
C SER A 56 -3.80 0.78 11.57
N HIS A 57 -3.24 0.00 10.65
CA HIS A 57 -3.83 -1.23 10.10
C HIS A 57 -4.04 -2.35 11.13
N LYS A 58 -3.44 -2.26 12.33
CA LYS A 58 -3.66 -3.20 13.46
C LYS A 58 -4.67 -2.69 14.48
N SER A 59 -5.18 -1.48 14.28
CA SER A 59 -5.84 -0.73 15.31
C SER A 59 -7.26 -0.40 14.89
N ASN A 60 -8.20 -0.49 15.84
CA ASN A 60 -9.57 -0.02 15.63
C ASN A 60 -9.66 1.52 15.79
N PHE A 61 -8.69 2.27 15.24
CA PHE A 61 -8.49 3.70 15.51
C PHE A 61 -9.30 4.63 14.61
N LEU A 62 -9.98 4.12 13.58
CA LEU A 62 -10.68 4.97 12.61
C LEU A 62 -11.66 5.96 13.27
N GLN A 63 -12.31 5.54 14.36
CA GLN A 63 -13.26 6.37 15.11
C GLN A 63 -12.60 7.48 15.95
N HIS A 64 -11.29 7.37 16.20
CA HIS A 64 -10.53 8.28 17.06
C HIS A 64 -9.62 9.23 16.27
N MET A 65 -9.57 9.10 14.94
CA MET A 65 -8.81 10.00 14.08
C MET A 65 -9.43 11.42 14.12
N PRO A 66 -8.73 12.45 14.60
CA PRO A 66 -9.23 13.82 14.58
C PRO A 66 -9.52 14.28 13.14
N ARG A 67 -10.67 14.93 12.94
CA ARG A 67 -11.14 15.32 11.59
C ARG A 67 -10.26 16.36 10.92
N ASP A 68 -9.75 17.31 11.69
CA ASP A 68 -8.82 18.35 11.23
C ASP A 68 -7.49 17.75 10.78
N VAL A 69 -6.97 16.75 11.50
CA VAL A 69 -5.77 16.01 11.08
C VAL A 69 -6.04 15.17 9.83
N ALA A 70 -7.18 14.47 9.77
CA ALA A 70 -7.57 13.68 8.60
C ALA A 70 -7.78 14.52 7.34
N ARG A 71 -8.06 15.81 7.49
CA ARG A 71 -8.21 16.79 6.40
C ARG A 71 -6.93 17.57 6.09
N PHE A 72 -5.83 17.27 6.78
CA PHE A 72 -4.56 18.01 6.69
C PHE A 72 -4.67 19.50 7.09
N GLU A 73 -5.67 19.86 7.90
CA GLU A 73 -5.83 21.21 8.47
C GLU A 73 -4.86 21.42 9.65
N ARG A 74 -4.45 20.34 10.32
CA ARG A 74 -3.46 20.32 11.40
C ARG A 74 -2.45 19.19 11.19
N GLY A 75 -1.16 19.51 11.31
CA GLY A 75 -0.08 18.53 11.30
C GLY A 75 0.14 17.89 12.67
N GLU A 76 0.58 16.63 12.67
CA GLU A 76 0.83 15.84 13.88
C GLU A 76 2.02 14.92 13.66
N ASP A 77 2.88 14.74 14.67
CA ASP A 77 4.13 13.97 14.55
C ASP A 77 3.90 12.47 14.31
N TRP A 78 2.71 11.97 14.66
CA TRP A 78 2.32 10.57 14.43
C TRP A 78 1.75 10.33 13.02
N VAL A 79 1.62 11.39 12.20
CA VAL A 79 1.38 11.30 10.76
C VAL A 79 2.71 11.41 10.04
N VAL A 80 3.12 10.34 9.38
CA VAL A 80 4.45 10.21 8.76
C VAL A 80 4.36 10.33 7.25
N GLN A 81 5.18 11.21 6.69
CA GLN A 81 5.52 11.26 5.26
C GLN A 81 6.92 10.65 5.07
N PRO A 82 7.04 9.46 4.43
CA PRO A 82 8.34 8.91 4.12
C PRO A 82 8.98 9.65 2.94
N SER A 83 10.25 10.02 3.08
CA SER A 83 11.09 10.42 1.95
C SER A 83 11.51 9.19 1.15
N MET A 84 11.55 9.31 -0.16
CA MET A 84 11.75 8.20 -1.08
C MET A 84 12.48 8.67 -2.34
N ALA A 85 13.49 7.94 -2.76
CA ALA A 85 14.19 8.22 -4.00
C ALA A 85 13.37 7.76 -5.22
N ALA A 86 13.70 8.30 -6.39
CA ALA A 86 13.23 7.71 -7.64
C ALA A 86 13.70 6.24 -7.75
N GLY A 87 12.77 5.33 -7.95
CA GLY A 87 12.98 3.88 -7.98
C GLY A 87 12.57 3.16 -6.69
N ASP A 88 12.40 3.87 -5.57
CA ASP A 88 11.96 3.24 -4.32
C ASP A 88 10.52 2.74 -4.41
N VAL A 89 10.26 1.63 -3.70
CA VAL A 89 8.94 1.02 -3.61
C VAL A 89 8.39 1.16 -2.20
N LEU A 90 7.23 1.80 -2.09
CA LEU A 90 6.43 1.84 -0.86
C LEU A 90 5.41 0.70 -0.86
N ILE A 91 5.49 -0.17 0.15
CA ILE A 91 4.53 -1.28 0.33
C ILE A 91 3.73 -1.07 1.61
N PHE A 92 2.40 -1.11 1.52
CA PHE A 92 1.48 -0.99 2.66
C PHE A 92 0.18 -1.79 2.43
N THR A 93 -0.59 -2.03 3.50
CA THR A 93 -1.92 -2.66 3.40
C THR A 93 -2.99 -1.59 3.24
N GLU A 94 -4.09 -1.87 2.53
CA GLU A 94 -5.16 -0.87 2.34
C GLU A 94 -5.84 -0.46 3.67
N ALA A 95 -5.79 -1.32 4.69
CA ALA A 95 -6.24 -1.00 6.05
C ALA A 95 -5.41 0.07 6.77
N LEU A 96 -4.23 0.43 6.26
CA LEU A 96 -3.44 1.52 6.83
C LEU A 96 -4.19 2.84 6.64
N ILE A 97 -4.33 3.64 7.69
CA ILE A 97 -4.78 5.02 7.55
C ILE A 97 -3.69 5.76 6.78
N HIS A 98 -4.03 6.18 5.56
CA HIS A 98 -3.14 6.89 4.66
C HIS A 98 -3.90 7.97 3.89
N GLY A 99 -3.16 8.88 3.29
CA GLY A 99 -3.72 9.92 2.43
C GLY A 99 -2.67 10.49 1.48
N THR A 100 -3.07 11.49 0.71
CA THR A 100 -2.18 12.23 -0.20
C THR A 100 -2.17 13.69 0.23
N ALA A 101 -1.10 14.10 0.91
CA ALA A 101 -0.86 15.50 1.25
C ALA A 101 -0.60 16.32 -0.02
N ALA A 102 -0.93 17.62 0.04
CA ALA A 102 -0.70 18.55 -1.06
C ALA A 102 0.77 18.53 -1.49
N TRP A 103 0.99 18.47 -2.80
CA TRP A 103 2.33 18.42 -3.37
C TRP A 103 2.95 19.82 -3.47
N THR A 104 4.15 20.00 -2.93
CA THR A 104 4.79 21.32 -2.78
C THR A 104 6.17 21.43 -3.42
N ALA A 105 6.73 20.32 -3.96
CA ALA A 105 8.00 20.36 -4.66
C ALA A 105 7.91 21.12 -6.00
N ASP A 106 9.06 21.53 -6.53
CA ASP A 106 9.20 22.27 -7.79
C ASP A 106 9.12 21.41 -9.06
N HIS A 107 8.94 20.09 -8.91
CA HIS A 107 8.78 19.13 -10.00
C HIS A 107 7.46 18.36 -9.90
N GLU A 108 7.08 17.61 -10.93
CA GLU A 108 5.91 16.74 -10.88
C GLU A 108 6.17 15.50 -10.02
N ARG A 109 5.17 15.10 -9.23
CA ARG A 109 5.16 13.77 -8.59
C ARG A 109 4.68 12.72 -9.60
N ARG A 110 5.49 11.69 -9.83
CA ARG A 110 5.11 10.53 -10.67
C ARG A 110 5.28 9.23 -9.90
N THR A 111 4.22 8.42 -9.85
CA THR A 111 4.21 7.14 -9.13
C THR A 111 3.39 6.09 -9.86
N LEU A 112 3.84 4.83 -9.87
CA LEU A 112 3.04 3.69 -10.33
C LEU A 112 2.45 2.98 -9.11
N LEU A 113 1.13 2.85 -9.07
CA LEU A 113 0.43 2.21 -7.96
C LEU A 113 -0.19 0.89 -8.41
N TYR A 114 0.21 -0.20 -7.77
CA TYR A 114 -0.32 -1.54 -8.02
C TYR A 114 -1.01 -2.06 -6.77
N LYS A 115 -2.28 -2.43 -6.90
CA LYS A 115 -3.04 -3.10 -5.84
C LYS A 115 -3.06 -4.60 -6.10
N TYR A 116 -2.75 -5.37 -5.08
CA TYR A 116 -2.76 -6.83 -5.08
C TYR A 116 -3.78 -7.33 -4.07
N SER A 117 -4.63 -8.25 -4.50
CA SER A 117 -5.66 -8.85 -3.69
C SER A 117 -5.82 -10.33 -4.05
N PRO A 118 -6.26 -11.19 -3.11
CA PRO A 118 -6.68 -12.53 -3.45
C PRO A 118 -7.81 -12.51 -4.49
N PRO A 119 -7.91 -13.55 -5.33
CA PRO A 119 -8.83 -13.55 -6.47
C PRO A 119 -10.30 -13.47 -6.04
N HIS A 120 -10.66 -13.97 -4.87
CA HIS A 120 -12.02 -13.92 -4.32
C HIS A 120 -12.39 -12.56 -3.70
N SER A 121 -11.42 -11.67 -3.52
CA SER A 121 -11.57 -10.34 -2.91
C SER A 121 -11.23 -9.22 -3.91
N THR A 122 -11.33 -9.54 -5.21
CA THR A 122 -11.04 -8.63 -6.31
C THR A 122 -12.31 -8.40 -7.12
N TRP A 123 -12.54 -7.17 -7.60
CA TRP A 123 -13.62 -6.87 -8.52
C TRP A 123 -13.10 -6.03 -9.68
N ALA A 124 -13.49 -6.39 -10.89
CA ALA A 124 -13.18 -5.63 -12.09
C ALA A 124 -14.42 -5.59 -12.98
N ARG A 125 -14.83 -4.39 -13.41
CA ARG A 125 -15.95 -4.21 -14.34
C ARG A 125 -15.68 -4.90 -15.68
N ARG A 126 -14.41 -4.89 -16.11
CA ARG A 126 -13.91 -5.58 -17.30
C ARG A 126 -12.59 -6.26 -16.92
N PRO A 127 -12.51 -7.59 -16.95
CA PRO A 127 -11.23 -8.29 -16.80
C PRO A 127 -10.26 -7.95 -17.93
N TYR A 128 -8.97 -8.17 -17.71
CA TYR A 128 -7.97 -8.15 -18.77
C TYR A 128 -8.24 -9.31 -19.74
N ASP A 129 -8.05 -9.06 -21.04
CA ASP A 129 -8.04 -10.12 -22.03
C ASP A 129 -6.61 -10.66 -22.16
N PRO A 130 -6.34 -11.94 -21.85
CA PRO A 130 -5.01 -12.51 -22.01
C PRO A 130 -4.47 -12.45 -23.44
N ALA A 131 -5.34 -12.33 -24.45
CA ALA A 131 -4.95 -12.17 -25.86
C ALA A 131 -4.28 -10.82 -26.14
N ASP A 132 -4.57 -9.79 -25.34
CA ASP A 132 -3.92 -8.47 -25.45
C ASP A 132 -2.44 -8.51 -25.02
N PHE A 133 -2.01 -9.59 -24.35
CA PHE A 133 -0.67 -9.74 -23.79
C PHE A 133 -0.01 -11.06 -24.23
N PRO A 134 0.31 -11.21 -25.53
CA PRO A 134 0.87 -12.46 -26.05
C PRO A 134 2.24 -12.81 -25.44
N GLU A 135 3.03 -11.80 -25.07
CA GLU A 135 4.36 -11.96 -24.47
C GLU A 135 4.35 -12.07 -22.94
N ALA A 136 3.16 -12.08 -22.31
CA ALA A 136 3.08 -12.18 -20.86
C ALA A 136 3.60 -13.55 -20.38
N THR A 137 4.50 -13.50 -19.40
CA THR A 137 4.95 -14.68 -18.66
C THR A 137 3.78 -15.31 -17.88
N ASP A 138 3.89 -16.59 -17.52
CA ASP A 138 2.87 -17.27 -16.71
C ASP A 138 2.59 -16.53 -15.41
N ARG A 139 3.62 -15.96 -14.78
CA ARG A 139 3.47 -15.13 -13.58
C ARG A 139 2.64 -13.88 -13.83
N GLN A 140 2.88 -13.17 -14.94
CA GLN A 140 2.10 -11.97 -15.30
C GLN A 140 0.66 -12.34 -15.66
N ARG A 141 0.44 -13.45 -16.39
CA ARG A 141 -0.89 -13.95 -16.71
C ARG A 141 -1.70 -14.27 -15.45
N ARG A 142 -1.07 -14.85 -14.41
CA ARG A 142 -1.71 -15.09 -13.11
C ARG A 142 -2.14 -13.79 -12.42
N LEU A 143 -1.31 -12.75 -12.47
CA LEU A 143 -1.65 -11.44 -11.88
C LEU A 143 -2.81 -10.75 -12.60
N MET A 144 -2.96 -10.98 -13.90
CA MET A 144 -4.02 -10.38 -14.72
C MET A 144 -5.28 -11.26 -14.82
N ALA A 145 -5.27 -12.45 -14.22
CA ALA A 145 -6.39 -13.38 -14.28
C ALA A 145 -7.64 -12.79 -13.60
N PRO A 146 -8.84 -13.11 -14.12
CA PRO A 146 -10.09 -12.57 -13.59
C PRO A 146 -10.32 -12.99 -12.13
N PRO A 147 -11.16 -12.25 -11.37
CA PRO A 147 -11.60 -12.67 -10.05
C PRO A 147 -12.15 -14.11 -10.05
N SER A 148 -11.82 -14.87 -9.02
CA SER A 148 -12.24 -16.26 -8.89
C SER A 148 -12.15 -16.74 -7.45
N VAL A 149 -12.95 -17.74 -7.10
CA VAL A 149 -12.85 -18.42 -5.80
C VAL A 149 -11.87 -19.59 -5.86
N GLU A 150 -11.78 -20.31 -6.98
CA GLU A 150 -11.01 -21.57 -7.08
C GLU A 150 -10.23 -21.75 -8.39
N ALA A 151 -10.47 -20.95 -9.43
CA ALA A 151 -9.94 -21.21 -10.78
C ALA A 151 -8.51 -20.69 -11.02
N HIS A 152 -7.82 -20.19 -9.99
CA HIS A 152 -6.45 -19.70 -10.12
C HIS A 152 -5.45 -20.85 -9.96
N PRO A 153 -4.47 -21.00 -10.85
CA PRO A 153 -3.37 -21.95 -10.67
C PRO A 153 -2.61 -21.68 -9.36
N ARG A 154 -2.14 -22.74 -8.69
CA ARG A 154 -1.29 -22.59 -7.51
C ARG A 154 0.01 -21.88 -7.86
N VAL A 155 0.51 -21.04 -6.95
CA VAL A 155 1.75 -20.27 -7.15
C VAL A 155 2.98 -21.16 -7.00
N MET A 156 2.95 -22.08 -6.03
CA MET A 156 3.99 -23.07 -5.77
C MET A 156 3.42 -24.46 -6.08
N ASP A 157 4.22 -25.28 -6.76
CA ASP A 157 3.95 -26.72 -6.84
C ASP A 157 4.19 -27.28 -5.43
N GLY A 158 3.15 -27.86 -4.83
CA GLY A 158 3.21 -28.44 -3.49
C GLY A 158 3.93 -29.76 -3.46
#